data_AF-A0A1J3D3C7-F1
#
_entry.id   AF-A0A1J3D3C7-F1
#
_cell.length_a   1.000
_cell.length_b   1.000
_cell.length_c   1.000
_cell.angle_alpha   90.00
_cell.angle_beta   90.00
_cell.angle_gamma   90.00
#
_symmetry.space_group_name_H-M   'P 1'
#
loop_
_entity.id
_entity.type
_entity.pdbx_description
1 polymer ?
#
loop_
_entity_poly.entity_id
_entity_poly.type
_entity_poly.pdbx_seq_one_letter_code
_entity_poly.pdbx_strand_id
1 'polypeptide(L)'
;MWKLTQQLRPHINSTRWMIRNFRSGEATGLYGFDHLKTAKGFQRFVADAIEKSGELVSYISGMPSSPEIIKAMDEISDTVCCVVDSAELCRQTHPDREFVEAAHKAAMEMNDYLHVRCQGIL
;
A
#
# COMPACT_ATOMS: atom_id res chain seq x y z
N MET A 1 25.75 -25.75 -0.44
CA MET A 1 25.33 -24.67 0.47
C MET A 1 24.23 -23.79 -0.15
N TRP A 2 23.14 -24.39 -0.65
CA TRP A 2 22.02 -23.63 -1.25
C TRP A 2 20.67 -23.88 -0.54
N LYS A 3 20.68 -24.66 0.55
CA LYS A 3 19.47 -25.03 1.31
C LYS A 3 19.10 -24.05 2.44
N LEU A 4 19.88 -23.00 2.66
CA LEU A 4 19.72 -22.08 3.80
C LEU A 4 18.95 -20.79 3.49
N THR A 5 18.59 -20.53 2.23
CA THR A 5 17.82 -19.33 1.85
C THR A 5 16.32 -19.60 1.70
N GLN A 6 15.84 -20.84 1.88
CA GLN A 6 14.41 -21.16 1.85
C GLN A 6 13.63 -20.70 3.11
N GLN A 7 14.31 -20.23 4.15
CA GLN A 7 13.67 -19.82 5.41
C GLN A 7 13.18 -18.37 5.44
N LEU A 8 13.45 -17.58 4.40
CA LEU A 8 12.92 -16.22 4.24
C LEU A 8 12.12 -16.12 2.94
N ARG A 9 11.26 -17.10 2.65
CA ARG A 9 10.14 -16.84 1.75
C ARG A 9 9.18 -15.95 2.55
N PRO A 10 9.10 -14.62 2.32
CA PRO A 10 7.95 -13.91 2.83
C PRO A 10 6.74 -14.68 2.31
N HIS A 11 5.77 -14.95 3.17
CA HIS A 11 4.51 -15.48 2.71
C HIS A 11 3.94 -14.41 1.77
N ILE A 12 4.19 -14.56 0.46
CA ILE A 12 3.49 -13.81 -0.59
C ILE A 12 2.10 -14.44 -0.70
N ASN A 13 1.40 -14.45 0.44
CA ASN A 13 -0.04 -14.66 0.50
C ASN A 13 -0.64 -13.43 -0.14
N SER A 14 -0.70 -13.49 -1.47
CA SER A 14 -1.64 -12.70 -2.25
C SER A 14 -3.01 -13.14 -1.77
N THR A 15 -3.53 -12.39 -0.82
CA THR A 15 -4.94 -12.29 -0.46
C THR A 15 -5.04 -11.05 0.41
N ARG A 16 -4.92 -9.90 -0.24
CA ARG A 16 -5.71 -8.73 0.13
C ARG A 16 -5.37 -8.17 1.53
N TRP A 17 -4.12 -7.70 1.74
CA TRP A 17 -3.81 -6.90 2.93
C TRP A 17 -4.74 -5.67 3.03
N MET A 18 -5.23 -5.20 1.87
CA MET A 18 -6.35 -4.28 1.72
C MET A 18 -7.68 -5.03 1.64
N ILE A 19 -8.18 -5.64 2.72
CA ILE A 19 -9.55 -6.19 2.74
C ILE A 19 -10.52 -5.03 2.51
N ARG A 20 -10.78 -4.75 1.24
CA ARG A 20 -11.85 -3.88 0.77
C ARG A 20 -13.12 -4.66 1.04
N ASN A 21 -13.63 -4.56 2.26
CA ASN A 21 -14.70 -5.42 2.75
C ASN A 21 -16.02 -4.90 2.15
N PHE A 22 -16.28 -5.28 0.90
CA PHE A 22 -17.57 -5.06 0.25
C PHE A 22 -18.65 -6.05 0.74
N ARG A 23 -18.30 -6.96 1.66
CA ARG A 23 -19.25 -7.94 2.21
C ARG A 23 -20.21 -7.21 3.14
N SER A 24 -21.44 -7.11 2.67
CA SER A 24 -22.61 -6.47 3.27
C SER A 24 -22.80 -6.77 4.76
N GLY A 25 -22.67 -5.75 5.61
CA GLY A 25 -23.17 -5.75 6.98
C GLY A 25 -22.34 -4.99 8.01
N GLU A 26 -21.02 -4.88 7.83
CA GLU A 26 -20.13 -4.21 8.79
C GLU A 26 -19.71 -2.81 8.32
N ALA A 27 -19.63 -1.85 9.25
CA ALA A 27 -19.18 -0.50 8.97
C ALA A 27 -17.68 -0.49 8.62
N THR A 28 -17.37 -0.45 7.33
CA THR A 28 -16.03 -0.17 6.82
C THR A 28 -15.75 1.33 6.86
N GLY A 29 -14.47 1.71 6.88
CA GLY A 29 -14.08 3.11 6.67
C GLY A 29 -14.29 3.53 5.21
N LEU A 30 -13.87 4.77 4.87
CA LEU A 30 -14.06 5.32 3.54
C LEU A 30 -13.56 4.37 2.44
N TYR A 31 -14.34 4.26 1.37
CA TYR A 31 -14.04 3.48 0.16
C TYR A 31 -13.82 1.98 0.40
N GLY A 32 -14.25 1.48 1.56
CA GLY A 32 -14.10 0.08 1.96
C GLY A 32 -12.80 -0.22 2.71
N PHE A 33 -12.01 0.80 3.09
CA PHE A 33 -10.75 0.62 3.82
C PHE A 33 -10.96 0.79 5.33
N ASP A 34 -10.54 -0.20 6.12
CA ASP A 34 -10.64 -0.14 7.59
C ASP A 34 -9.80 0.97 8.20
N HIS A 35 -8.67 1.31 7.59
CA HIS A 35 -7.83 2.45 7.97
C HIS A 35 -8.63 3.74 8.00
N LEU A 36 -9.52 3.94 7.02
CA LEU A 36 -10.20 5.20 6.78
C LEU A 36 -11.52 5.35 7.57
N LYS A 37 -11.59 4.77 8.77
CA LYS A 37 -12.67 5.04 9.73
C LYS A 37 -12.57 6.45 10.34
N THR A 38 -11.38 7.05 10.29
CA THR A 38 -11.11 8.42 10.75
C THR A 38 -10.12 9.09 9.81
N ALA A 39 -10.07 10.43 9.81
CA ALA A 39 -9.10 11.19 9.03
C ALA A 39 -7.64 10.80 9.35
N LYS A 40 -7.31 10.60 10.64
CA LYS A 40 -5.99 10.12 11.09
C LYS A 40 -5.61 8.75 10.53
N GLY A 41 -6.61 7.98 10.08
CA GLY A 41 -6.44 6.72 9.39
C GLY A 41 -5.51 6.76 8.19
N PHE A 42 -5.48 7.89 7.47
CA PHE A 42 -4.57 8.10 6.34
C PHE A 42 -3.10 7.94 6.72
N GLN A 43 -2.69 8.38 7.91
CA GLN A 43 -1.31 8.23 8.38
C GLN A 43 -0.93 6.75 8.50
N ARG A 44 -1.81 5.93 9.09
CA ARG A 44 -1.58 4.48 9.19
C ARG A 44 -1.59 3.83 7.81
N PHE A 45 -2.49 4.28 6.92
CA PHE A 45 -2.62 3.73 5.58
C PHE A 45 -1.35 3.92 4.75
N VAL A 46 -0.73 5.11 4.83
CA VAL A 46 0.57 5.41 4.21
C VAL A 46 1.69 4.58 4.82
N ALA A 47 1.79 4.54 6.16
CA ALA A 47 2.85 3.81 6.85
C ALA A 47 2.85 2.32 6.48
N ASP A 48 1.68 1.69 6.47
CA ASP A 48 1.54 0.28 6.08
C ASP A 48 1.91 0.07 4.60
N ALA A 49 1.54 0.99 3.71
CA ALA A 49 1.89 0.90 2.29
C ALA A 49 3.41 1.03 2.04
N ILE A 50 4.08 1.93 2.76
CA ILE A 50 5.54 2.10 2.72
C ILE A 50 6.25 0.87 3.27
N GLU A 51 5.83 0.36 4.43
CA GLU A 51 6.39 -0.84 5.04
C GLU A 51 6.26 -2.03 4.08
N LYS A 52 5.05 -2.26 3.57
CA LYS A 52 4.76 -3.38 2.66
C LYS A 52 5.56 -3.29 1.36
N SER A 53 5.60 -2.10 0.76
CA SER A 53 6.36 -1.89 -0.47
C SER A 53 7.87 -2.06 -0.24
N GLY A 54 8.38 -1.63 0.92
CA GLY A 54 9.76 -1.85 1.34
C GLY A 54 10.12 -3.34 1.47
N GLU A 55 9.24 -4.16 2.05
CA GLU A 55 9.41 -5.61 2.11
C GLU A 55 9.51 -6.25 0.72
N LEU A 56 8.63 -5.84 -0.20
CA LEU A 56 8.58 -6.36 -1.57
C LEU A 56 9.81 -5.94 -2.39
N VAL A 57 10.28 -4.70 -2.23
CA VAL A 57 11.54 -4.23 -2.82
C VAL A 57 12.73 -5.02 -2.29
N SER A 58 12.78 -5.27 -0.97
CA SER A 58 13.81 -6.12 -0.37
C SER A 58 13.76 -7.55 -0.90
N TYR A 59 12.55 -8.08 -1.15
CA TYR A 59 12.36 -9.39 -1.75
C TYR A 59 12.88 -9.46 -3.19
N ILE A 60 12.51 -8.47 -4.03
CA ILE A 60 12.99 -8.37 -5.42
C ILE A 60 14.52 -8.26 -5.47
N SER A 61 15.13 -7.52 -4.53
CA SER A 61 16.59 -7.37 -4.42
C SER A 61 17.32 -8.70 -4.19
N GLY A 62 16.62 -9.73 -3.68
CA GLY A 62 17.12 -11.10 -3.57
C GLY A 62 17.15 -11.88 -4.89
N MET A 63 16.78 -11.25 -6.02
CA MET A 63 16.70 -11.84 -7.36
C MET A 63 15.90 -13.16 -7.42
N PRO A 64 14.61 -13.15 -7.05
CA PRO A 64 13.74 -14.31 -7.22
C PRO A 64 13.45 -14.57 -8.71
N SER A 65 12.65 -15.59 -9.02
CA SER A 65 12.32 -15.88 -10.43
C SER A 65 11.55 -14.74 -11.09
N SER A 66 11.65 -14.58 -12.41
CA SER A 66 10.94 -13.51 -13.14
C SER A 66 9.44 -13.43 -12.85
N PRO A 67 8.67 -14.54 -12.76
CA PRO A 67 7.26 -14.49 -12.35
C PRO A 67 7.05 -13.95 -10.93
N GLU A 68 7.96 -14.24 -10.01
CA GLU A 68 7.90 -13.73 -8.63
C GLU A 68 8.22 -12.23 -8.58
N ILE A 69 9.14 -11.75 -9.42
CA ILE A 69 9.44 -10.31 -9.57
C ILE A 69 8.19 -9.58 -10.08
N ILE A 70 7.58 -10.07 -11.17
CA ILE A 70 6.37 -9.46 -11.74
C ILE A 70 5.25 -9.40 -10.70
N LYS A 71 5.02 -10.50 -9.97
CA LYS A 71 4.02 -10.54 -8.89
C LYS A 71 4.32 -9.55 -7.78
N ALA A 72 5.59 -9.37 -7.41
CA ALA A 72 5.97 -8.41 -6.39
C ALA A 72 5.80 -6.96 -6.86
N MET A 73 6.08 -6.66 -8.13
CA MET A 73 5.84 -5.33 -8.73
C MET A 73 4.34 -5.00 -8.81
N ASP A 74 3.51 -5.98 -9.16
CA ASP A 74 2.05 -5.85 -9.18
C ASP A 74 1.52 -5.51 -7.78
N GLU A 75 1.97 -6.24 -6.76
CA GLU A 75 1.57 -6.00 -5.37
C GLU A 75 2.07 -4.64 -4.84
N ILE A 76 3.26 -4.17 -5.23
CA ILE A 76 3.74 -2.80 -4.93
C ILE A 76 2.79 -1.77 -5.56
N SER A 77 2.44 -1.97 -6.83
CA SER A 77 1.58 -1.04 -7.57
C SER A 77 0.19 -0.96 -6.94
N ASP A 78 -0.44 -2.10 -6.67
CA ASP A 78 -1.71 -2.18 -5.96
C ASP A 78 -1.64 -1.45 -4.62
N THR A 79 -0.52 -1.62 -3.92
CA THR A 79 -0.34 -1.06 -2.58
C THR A 79 -0.28 0.45 -2.58
N VAL A 80 0.52 1.00 -3.49
CA VAL A 80 0.67 2.45 -3.65
C VAL A 80 -0.61 3.07 -4.18
N CYS A 81 -1.18 2.51 -5.25
CA CYS A 81 -2.34 3.07 -5.93
C CYS A 81 -3.55 3.18 -5.01
N CYS A 82 -3.78 2.22 -4.13
CA CYS A 82 -4.93 2.30 -3.22
C CYS A 82 -4.85 3.47 -2.23
N VAL A 83 -3.66 3.83 -1.75
CA VAL A 83 -3.49 5.01 -0.90
C VAL A 83 -3.69 6.29 -1.71
N VAL A 84 -3.05 6.36 -2.88
CA VAL A 84 -3.08 7.54 -3.75
C VAL A 84 -4.50 7.82 -4.25
N ASP A 85 -5.20 6.81 -4.77
CA ASP A 85 -6.58 6.94 -5.27
C ASP A 85 -7.55 7.33 -4.16
N SER A 86 -7.40 6.74 -2.96
CA SER A 86 -8.24 7.09 -1.82
C SER A 86 -7.99 8.51 -1.34
N ALA A 87 -6.73 8.94 -1.31
CA ALA A 87 -6.36 10.30 -0.94
C ALA A 87 -6.87 11.32 -1.96
N GLU A 88 -6.70 11.05 -3.26
CA GLU A 88 -7.16 11.95 -4.31
C GLU A 88 -8.68 12.07 -4.32
N LEU A 89 -9.39 10.94 -4.24
CA LEU A 89 -10.85 10.95 -4.14
C LEU A 89 -11.33 11.70 -2.89
N CYS A 90 -10.69 11.50 -1.75
CA CYS A 90 -11.05 12.18 -0.50
C CYS A 90 -10.85 13.69 -0.59
N ARG A 91 -9.75 14.16 -1.18
CA ARG A 91 -9.47 15.59 -1.39
C ARG A 91 -10.53 16.27 -2.25
N GLN A 92 -11.10 15.54 -3.22
CA GLN A 92 -12.07 16.08 -4.17
C GLN A 92 -13.52 16.00 -3.66
N THR A 93 -13.84 15.05 -2.78
CA THR A 93 -15.24 14.69 -2.48
C THR A 93 -15.65 14.81 -1.02
N HIS A 94 -14.71 14.79 -0.07
CA HIS A 94 -15.07 14.73 1.34
C HIS A 94 -15.50 16.10 1.88
N PRO A 95 -16.65 16.22 2.55
CA PRO A 95 -17.15 17.51 3.05
C PRO A 95 -16.40 18.01 4.29
N ASP A 96 -15.83 17.10 5.08
CA ASP A 96 -15.05 17.43 6.27
C ASP A 96 -13.60 17.79 5.90
N ARG A 97 -13.17 18.99 6.34
CA ARG A 97 -11.81 19.48 6.14
C ARG A 97 -10.76 18.61 6.82
N GLU A 98 -11.04 17.98 7.96
CA GLU A 98 -10.05 17.14 8.65
C GLU A 98 -9.61 15.98 7.74
N PHE A 99 -10.57 15.36 7.06
CA PHE A 99 -10.32 14.31 6.09
C PHE A 99 -9.57 14.82 4.85
N VAL A 100 -9.94 15.98 4.32
CA VAL A 100 -9.27 16.58 3.15
C VAL A 100 -7.79 16.89 3.46
N GLU A 101 -7.50 17.48 4.62
CA GLU A 101 -6.12 17.80 5.02
C GLU A 101 -5.29 16.54 5.30
N ALA A 102 -5.89 15.52 5.92
CA ALA A 102 -5.23 14.24 6.14
C ALA A 102 -4.93 13.50 4.83
N ALA A 103 -5.87 13.50 3.88
CA ALA A 103 -5.69 12.95 2.55
C ALA A 103 -4.62 13.71 1.76
N HIS A 104 -4.59 15.04 1.85
CA HIS A 104 -3.54 15.85 1.23
C HIS A 104 -2.14 15.49 1.74
N LYS A 105 -1.98 15.35 3.06
CA LYS A 105 -0.71 14.90 3.67
C LYS A 105 -0.31 13.51 3.19
N ALA A 106 -1.26 12.58 3.13
CA ALA A 106 -1.00 11.24 2.62
C ALA A 106 -0.54 11.22 1.16
N ALA A 107 -1.17 12.04 0.30
CA ALA A 107 -0.76 12.16 -1.09
C ALA A 107 0.68 12.71 -1.22
N MET A 108 1.05 13.71 -0.43
CA MET A 108 2.42 14.25 -0.40
C MET A 108 3.42 13.18 0.05
N GLU A 109 3.15 12.48 1.15
CA GLU A 109 4.05 11.47 1.71
C GLU A 109 4.25 10.28 0.75
N MET A 110 3.18 9.81 0.09
CA MET A 110 3.28 8.78 -0.94
C MET A 110 4.06 9.26 -2.16
N ASN A 111 3.87 10.51 -2.59
CA ASN A 111 4.62 11.09 -3.69
C ASN A 111 6.12 11.17 -3.38
N ASP A 112 6.49 11.57 -2.16
CA ASP A 112 7.89 11.61 -1.72
C ASP A 112 8.49 10.20 -1.69
N TYR A 113 7.75 9.22 -1.16
CA TYR A 113 8.18 7.81 -1.19
C TYR A 113 8.46 7.31 -2.63
N LEU A 114 7.56 7.60 -3.57
CA LEU A 114 7.70 7.17 -4.97
C LEU A 114 8.91 7.80 -5.66
N HIS A 115 9.11 9.11 -5.47
CA HIS A 115 10.25 9.82 -6.04
C HIS A 115 11.59 9.29 -5.50
N VAL A 116 11.67 8.97 -4.21
CA VAL A 116 12.92 8.54 -3.57
C VAL A 116 13.24 7.07 -3.81
N ARG A 117 12.23 6.20 -3.97
CA ARG A 117 12.42 4.74 -3.91
C ARG A 117 12.07 3.96 -5.18
N CYS A 118 11.13 4.43 -6.00
CA CYS A 118 10.69 3.69 -7.20
C CYS A 118 11.41 4.10 -8.48
N GLN A 119 11.95 5.33 -8.58
CA GLN A 119 12.73 5.75 -9.77
C GLN A 119 14.08 5.03 -9.93
N GLY A 120 14.52 4.24 -8.95
CA GLY A 120 15.73 3.41 -9.06
C GLY A 120 15.48 1.95 -9.43
N ILE A 121 14.21 1.54 -9.60
CA ILE A 121 13.80 0.14 -9.81
C ILE A 121 13.09 -0.07 -11.17
N LEU A 122 12.52 0.99 -11.75
CA LEU A 122 12.01 1.04 -13.14
C LEU A 122 13.06 1.62 -14.08
#